data_AF-A0A1F9BCS3-F1
#
_entry.id   AF-A0A1F9BCS3-F1
#
_cell.length_a   1.000
_cell.length_b   1.000
_cell.length_c   1.000
_cell.angle_alpha   90.00
_cell.angle_beta   90.00
_cell.angle_gamma   90.00
#
_symmetry.space_group_name_H-M   'P 1'
#
loop_
_entity.id
_entity.type
_entity.pdbx_description
1 polymer ?
#
loop_
_entity_poly.entity_id
_entity_poly.type
_entity_poly.pdbx_seq_one_letter_code
_entity_poly.pdbx_strand_id
1 'polypeptide(L)'
;MQAYAAKLINLIESKAENIAKQWAADVMKHNRTPSYHALPKDMVIEQGVNFYRLFRQMSLAEVPYEEAKTFSWKYAEGFYREKIPLHEAMYALILMRRHLWLYAEFQGTFVTALEKQQAVESLNRTILMFDYVSYQVTEKYQELVIGDIDKKFGVVKTLLMGKLFGGTKNIYKILLMIILLVGSCILTYYYHAIAGTGIIFTHLFYIPIIFASIWWGKKGILVSVFLAALILISHALFLKGMPFLDDIIRAFMFVLIGGVVGWLMDGIKKVEDLYKTFTA
;
A
#
# COMPACT_ATOMS: atom_id res chain seq x y z
N MET A 1 37.77 11.09 -26.34
CA MET A 1 36.47 11.67 -25.90
C MET A 1 36.37 11.78 -24.37
N GLN A 2 37.43 12.20 -23.67
CA GLN A 2 37.51 12.17 -22.18
C GLN A 2 37.55 13.55 -21.50
N ALA A 3 37.68 14.65 -22.24
CA ALA A 3 37.85 15.99 -21.64
C ALA A 3 36.53 16.65 -21.17
N TYR A 4 35.38 16.14 -21.61
CA TYR A 4 34.11 16.88 -21.57
C TYR A 4 33.37 16.81 -20.23
N ALA A 5 33.42 15.66 -19.55
CA ALA A 5 32.87 15.51 -18.20
C ALA A 5 33.75 16.16 -17.11
N ALA A 6 35.01 16.49 -17.42
CA ALA A 6 35.99 16.95 -16.44
C ALA A 6 35.58 18.26 -15.76
N LYS A 7 34.97 19.22 -16.46
CA LYS A 7 34.61 20.52 -15.85
C LYS A 7 33.52 20.39 -14.78
N LEU A 8 32.45 19.66 -15.07
CA LEU A 8 31.36 19.43 -14.10
C LEU A 8 31.84 18.53 -12.95
N ILE A 9 32.68 17.54 -13.25
CA ILE A 9 33.31 16.67 -12.24
C ILE A 9 34.20 17.50 -11.31
N ASN A 10 35.07 18.36 -11.85
CA ASN A 10 35.97 19.22 -11.07
C ASN A 10 35.19 20.23 -10.21
N LEU A 11 34.07 20.75 -10.75
CA LEU A 11 33.16 21.60 -9.99
C LEU A 11 32.59 20.84 -8.79
N ILE A 12 32.11 19.62 -9.00
CA ILE A 12 31.59 18.77 -7.93
C ILE A 12 32.68 18.43 -6.91
N GLU A 13 33.87 18.04 -7.36
CA GLU A 13 35.01 17.72 -6.49
C GLU A 13 35.35 18.87 -5.54
N SER A 14 35.33 20.11 -6.03
CA SER A 14 35.77 21.27 -5.28
C SER A 14 34.65 22.02 -4.55
N LYS A 15 33.39 21.86 -4.97
CA LYS A 15 32.25 22.68 -4.50
C LYS A 15 31.02 21.89 -4.04
N ALA A 16 31.05 20.55 -4.00
CA ALA A 16 29.90 19.73 -3.58
C ALA A 16 29.25 20.21 -2.26
N GLU A 17 30.06 20.56 -1.25
CA GLU A 17 29.54 21.03 0.04
C GLU A 17 28.78 22.36 -0.07
N ASN A 18 29.27 23.30 -0.88
CA ASN A 18 28.61 24.59 -1.09
C ASN A 18 27.27 24.41 -1.83
N ILE A 19 27.27 23.56 -2.86
CA ILE A 19 26.07 23.25 -3.63
C ILE A 19 25.06 22.56 -2.72
N ALA A 20 25.49 21.59 -1.90
CA ALA A 20 24.64 20.89 -0.96
C ALA A 20 24.05 21.81 0.11
N LYS A 21 24.83 22.79 0.62
CA LYS A 21 24.34 23.80 1.58
C LYS A 21 23.23 24.68 0.97
N GLN A 22 23.39 25.09 -0.29
CA GLN A 22 22.36 25.87 -1.00
C GLN A 22 21.10 25.04 -1.25
N TRP A 23 21.27 23.81 -1.73
CA TRP A 23 20.16 22.88 -1.92
C TRP A 23 19.42 22.58 -0.60
N ALA A 24 20.15 22.31 0.49
CA ALA A 24 19.57 22.02 1.80
C ALA A 24 18.75 23.21 2.33
N ALA A 25 19.24 24.44 2.17
CA ALA A 25 18.51 25.63 2.58
C ALA A 25 17.17 25.80 1.83
N ASP A 26 17.11 25.33 0.58
CA ASP A 26 15.96 25.44 -0.29
C ASP A 26 14.94 24.30 -0.02
N VAL A 27 15.39 23.05 -0.01
CA VAL A 27 14.51 21.88 0.23
C VAL A 27 13.84 21.92 1.61
N MET A 28 14.53 22.46 2.62
CA MET A 28 13.99 22.58 3.98
C MET A 28 12.96 23.71 4.15
N LYS A 29 12.71 24.53 3.12
CA LYS A 29 11.71 25.60 3.14
C LYS A 29 10.68 25.48 2.02
N HIS A 30 10.94 24.61 1.05
CA HIS A 30 10.12 24.48 -0.13
C HIS A 30 8.75 23.86 0.20
N ASN A 31 7.67 24.40 -0.38
CA ASN A 31 6.29 24.00 -0.09
C ASN A 31 5.96 22.56 -0.52
N ARG A 32 6.66 22.04 -1.54
CA ARG A 32 6.57 20.66 -2.03
C ARG A 32 7.41 19.65 -1.24
N THR A 33 8.12 20.06 -0.20
CA THR A 33 8.95 19.17 0.65
C THR A 33 8.74 19.45 2.15
N PRO A 34 7.50 19.44 2.66
CA PRO A 34 7.20 19.76 4.06
C PRO A 34 7.88 18.80 5.06
N SER A 35 8.08 17.53 4.72
CA SER A 35 8.73 16.55 5.61
C SER A 35 10.19 16.90 5.89
N TYR A 36 10.86 17.65 5.00
CA TYR A 36 12.23 18.11 5.19
C TYR A 36 12.37 19.24 6.22
N HIS A 37 11.29 19.95 6.53
CA HIS A 37 11.35 21.14 7.40
C HIS A 37 11.71 20.78 8.84
N ALA A 38 11.39 19.54 9.25
CA ALA A 38 11.64 19.03 10.60
C ALA A 38 12.98 18.26 10.74
N LEU A 39 13.71 18.04 9.63
CA LEU A 39 14.94 17.26 9.66
C LEU A 39 16.12 18.08 10.20
N PRO A 40 17.10 17.45 10.87
CA PRO A 40 18.34 18.11 11.23
C PRO A 40 19.07 18.64 9.99
N LYS A 41 19.42 19.93 9.98
CA LYS A 41 20.05 20.58 8.83
C LYS A 41 21.33 19.89 8.37
N ASP A 42 22.17 19.46 9.30
CA ASP A 42 23.45 18.80 8.99
C ASP A 42 23.22 17.44 8.29
N MET A 43 22.18 16.70 8.71
CA MET A 43 21.76 15.46 8.06
C MET A 43 21.31 15.73 6.62
N VAL A 44 20.53 16.79 6.39
CA VAL A 44 20.10 17.16 5.03
C VAL A 44 21.32 17.52 4.19
N ILE A 45 22.22 18.38 4.67
CA ILE A 45 23.46 18.74 3.95
C ILE A 45 24.27 17.50 3.57
N GLU A 46 24.45 16.57 4.52
CA GLU A 46 25.19 15.33 4.29
C GLU A 46 24.59 14.49 3.15
N GLN A 47 23.26 14.42 3.05
CA GLN A 47 22.58 13.74 1.95
C GLN A 47 22.96 14.34 0.59
N GLY A 48 22.96 15.66 0.48
CA GLY A 48 23.36 16.37 -0.74
C GLY A 48 24.82 16.15 -1.09
N VAL A 49 25.71 16.22 -0.10
CA VAL A 49 27.15 15.96 -0.29
C VAL A 49 27.39 14.52 -0.77
N ASN A 50 26.75 13.54 -0.12
CA ASN A 50 26.89 12.14 -0.50
C ASN A 50 26.32 11.88 -1.90
N PHE A 51 25.21 12.53 -2.27
CA PHE A 51 24.68 12.46 -3.63
C PHE A 51 25.66 13.01 -4.67
N TYR A 52 26.24 14.20 -4.45
CA TYR A 52 27.20 14.77 -5.40
C TYR A 52 28.48 13.93 -5.49
N ARG A 53 28.91 13.29 -4.40
CA ARG A 53 30.00 12.31 -4.43
C ARG A 53 29.66 11.08 -5.28
N LEU A 54 28.44 10.54 -5.16
CA LEU A 54 27.96 9.47 -6.04
C LEU A 54 27.95 9.95 -7.50
N PHE A 55 27.42 11.14 -7.77
CA PHE A 55 27.32 11.66 -9.13
C PHE A 55 28.68 11.66 -9.84
N ARG A 56 29.73 12.08 -9.12
CA ARG A 56 31.10 11.97 -9.60
C ARG A 56 31.48 10.51 -9.92
N GLN A 57 31.21 9.56 -9.03
CA GLN A 57 31.51 8.15 -9.28
C GLN A 57 30.79 7.63 -10.52
N MET A 58 29.48 7.88 -10.65
CA MET A 58 28.68 7.52 -11.83
C MET A 58 29.23 8.13 -13.13
N SER A 59 29.77 9.34 -13.07
CA SER A 59 30.37 10.00 -14.24
C SER A 59 31.69 9.40 -14.72
N LEU A 60 32.35 8.62 -13.87
CA LEU A 60 33.59 7.91 -14.18
C LEU A 60 33.35 6.42 -14.43
N ALA A 61 32.21 5.88 -14.01
CA ALA A 61 31.86 4.47 -14.17
C ALA A 61 31.60 4.08 -15.63
N GLU A 62 31.97 2.84 -15.98
CA GLU A 62 31.63 2.23 -17.26
C GLU A 62 30.12 2.00 -17.40
N VAL A 63 29.47 1.63 -16.28
CA VAL A 63 28.02 1.38 -16.21
C VAL A 63 27.42 2.24 -15.10
N PRO A 64 27.06 3.52 -15.39
CA PRO A 64 26.55 4.45 -14.39
C PRO A 64 25.27 3.97 -13.68
N TYR A 65 24.45 3.19 -14.36
CA TYR A 65 23.21 2.64 -13.80
C TYR A 65 23.49 1.68 -12.63
N GLU A 66 24.42 0.75 -12.79
CA GLU A 66 24.76 -0.20 -11.70
C GLU A 66 25.49 0.50 -10.55
N GLU A 67 26.34 1.48 -10.85
CA GLU A 67 27.04 2.29 -9.85
C GLU A 67 26.04 3.06 -8.95
N ALA A 68 24.97 3.58 -9.54
CA ALA A 68 23.92 4.29 -8.81
C ALA A 68 23.22 3.43 -7.76
N LYS A 69 23.07 2.13 -8.01
CA LYS A 69 22.12 1.24 -7.31
C LYS A 69 22.33 1.21 -5.81
N THR A 70 23.57 1.03 -5.37
CA THR A 70 23.92 0.89 -3.95
C THR A 70 23.59 2.15 -3.17
N PHE A 71 23.88 3.32 -3.74
CA PHE A 71 23.54 4.60 -3.13
C PHE A 71 22.04 4.87 -3.22
N SER A 72 21.41 4.68 -4.38
CA SER A 72 19.97 4.90 -4.59
C SER A 72 19.14 4.12 -3.58
N TRP A 73 19.52 2.87 -3.31
CA TRP A 73 18.85 2.04 -2.32
C TRP A 73 19.04 2.55 -0.89
N LYS A 74 20.27 2.85 -0.49
CA LYS A 74 20.53 3.43 0.85
C LYS A 74 19.82 4.76 1.05
N TYR A 75 19.76 5.59 0.02
CA TYR A 75 19.06 6.87 0.01
C TYR A 75 17.56 6.66 0.19
N ALA A 76 16.96 5.75 -0.58
CA ALA A 76 15.54 5.40 -0.47
C ALA A 76 15.18 4.82 0.89
N GLU A 77 15.97 3.86 1.39
CA GLU A 77 15.79 3.23 2.71
C GLU A 77 15.88 4.24 3.84
N GLY A 78 16.86 5.15 3.79
CA GLY A 78 17.02 6.22 4.77
C GLY A 78 15.78 7.10 4.83
N PHE A 79 15.29 7.57 3.68
CA PHE A 79 14.13 8.45 3.63
C PHE A 79 12.83 7.76 4.00
N TYR A 80 12.67 6.50 3.60
CA TYR A 80 11.54 5.68 4.00
C TYR A 80 11.50 5.51 5.52
N ARG A 81 12.65 5.29 6.17
CA ARG A 81 12.77 5.22 7.63
C ARG A 81 12.40 6.53 8.32
N GLU A 82 12.81 7.67 7.75
CA GLU A 82 12.42 9.00 8.22
C GLU A 82 10.97 9.38 7.85
N LYS A 83 10.20 8.46 7.24
CA LYS A 83 8.80 8.65 6.80
C LYS A 83 8.62 9.78 5.78
N ILE A 84 9.65 10.09 5.01
CA ILE A 84 9.56 11.04 3.90
C ILE A 84 8.78 10.36 2.76
N PRO A 85 7.67 10.95 2.30
CA PRO A 85 6.88 10.36 1.23
C PRO A 85 7.64 10.42 -0.11
N LEU A 86 7.43 9.42 -0.97
CA LEU A 86 8.16 9.28 -2.24
C LEU A 86 8.14 10.56 -3.08
N HIS A 87 7.00 11.24 -3.19
CA HIS A 87 6.90 12.45 -4.01
C HIS A 87 7.82 13.58 -3.52
N GLU A 88 8.05 13.71 -2.20
CA GLU A 88 8.99 14.67 -1.63
C GLU A 88 10.44 14.25 -1.88
N ALA A 89 10.74 12.96 -1.72
CA ALA A 89 12.05 12.39 -2.03
C ALA A 89 12.47 12.64 -3.49
N MET A 90 11.52 12.46 -4.42
CA MET A 90 11.71 12.74 -5.84
C MET A 90 11.89 14.23 -6.11
N TYR A 91 11.08 15.07 -5.45
CA TYR A 91 11.23 16.52 -5.60
C TYR A 91 12.56 17.03 -5.06
N ALA A 92 13.06 16.45 -3.97
CA ALA A 92 14.39 16.75 -3.43
C ALA A 92 15.50 16.44 -4.44
N LEU A 93 15.43 15.31 -5.15
CA LEU A 93 16.35 14.97 -6.26
C LEU A 93 16.25 15.96 -7.43
N ILE A 94 15.04 16.39 -7.79
CA ILE A 94 14.81 17.42 -8.82
C ILE A 94 15.48 18.74 -8.42
N LEU A 95 15.35 19.15 -7.15
CA LEU A 95 16.03 20.33 -6.63
C LEU A 95 17.56 20.16 -6.64
N MET A 96 18.09 19.00 -6.24
CA MET A 96 19.54 18.75 -6.30
C MET A 96 20.10 18.93 -7.71
N ARG A 97 19.39 18.43 -8.73
CA ARG A 97 19.74 18.60 -10.15
C ARG A 97 19.76 20.07 -10.54
N ARG A 98 18.72 20.81 -10.14
CA ARG A 98 18.60 22.24 -10.42
C ARG A 98 19.74 23.05 -9.78
N HIS A 99 20.07 22.77 -8.52
CA HIS A 99 21.15 23.46 -7.81
C HIS A 99 22.53 23.17 -8.41
N LEU A 100 22.79 21.93 -8.84
CA LEU A 100 24.02 21.59 -9.55
C LEU A 100 24.16 22.39 -10.86
N TRP A 101 23.08 22.45 -11.65
CA TRP A 101 23.09 23.17 -12.93
C TRP A 101 23.25 24.67 -12.76
N LEU A 102 22.45 25.30 -11.90
CA LEU A 102 22.52 26.75 -11.66
C LEU A 102 23.88 27.14 -11.12
N TYR A 103 24.46 26.36 -10.21
CA TYR A 103 25.79 26.64 -9.70
C TYR A 103 26.85 26.60 -10.80
N ALA A 104 26.79 25.63 -11.72
CA ALA A 104 27.71 25.54 -12.85
C ALA A 104 27.57 26.74 -13.82
N GLU A 105 26.34 27.19 -14.07
CA GLU A 105 26.03 28.35 -14.92
C GLU A 105 26.52 29.66 -14.30
N PHE A 106 26.23 29.89 -13.00
CA PHE A 106 26.65 31.10 -12.28
C PHE A 106 28.17 31.25 -12.13
N GLN A 107 28.93 30.15 -12.11
CA GLN A 107 30.40 30.19 -12.04
C GLN A 107 31.06 30.51 -13.39
N GLY A 108 30.29 30.74 -14.45
CA GLY A 108 30.87 30.98 -15.78
C GLY A 108 31.66 29.78 -16.29
N THR A 109 31.25 28.56 -15.96
CA THR A 109 31.98 27.33 -16.34
C THR A 109 32.05 27.14 -17.87
N PHE A 110 31.10 27.73 -18.58
CA PHE A 110 30.93 27.63 -20.04
C PHE A 110 30.68 29.02 -20.66
N VAL A 111 31.73 29.74 -21.06
CA VAL A 111 31.64 31.13 -21.54
C VAL A 111 31.71 31.21 -23.08
N THR A 112 32.51 30.35 -23.71
CA THR A 112 32.76 30.35 -25.15
C THR A 112 31.72 29.54 -25.94
N ALA A 113 31.60 29.78 -27.25
CA ALA A 113 30.67 29.05 -28.11
C ALA A 113 30.93 27.53 -28.15
N LEU A 114 32.21 27.11 -28.12
CA LEU A 114 32.60 25.71 -28.01
C LEU A 114 32.17 25.12 -26.66
N GLU A 115 32.32 25.89 -25.58
CA GLU A 115 31.89 25.47 -24.25
C GLU A 115 30.37 25.38 -24.11
N LYS A 116 29.59 26.15 -24.89
CA LYS A 116 28.12 26.00 -24.91
C LYS A 116 27.68 24.65 -25.47
N GLN A 117 28.33 24.13 -26.51
CA GLN A 117 28.04 22.78 -27.01
C GLN A 117 28.43 21.70 -25.98
N GLN A 118 29.55 21.89 -25.28
CA GLN A 118 29.99 21.01 -24.17
C GLN A 118 29.03 21.07 -22.96
N ALA A 119 28.42 22.22 -22.71
CA ALA A 119 27.41 22.39 -21.67
C ALA A 119 26.17 21.54 -21.95
N VAL A 120 25.73 21.46 -23.22
CA VAL A 120 24.59 20.63 -23.63
C VAL A 120 24.88 19.14 -23.41
N GLU A 121 26.06 18.67 -23.78
CA GLU A 121 26.46 17.26 -23.56
C GLU A 121 26.57 16.93 -22.06
N SER A 122 27.17 17.82 -21.28
CA SER A 122 27.26 17.70 -19.82
C SER A 122 25.87 17.68 -19.17
N LEU A 123 24.95 18.51 -19.65
CA LEU A 123 23.57 18.55 -19.20
C LEU A 123 22.85 17.24 -19.49
N ASN A 124 22.93 16.73 -20.72
CA ASN A 124 22.29 15.46 -21.10
C ASN A 124 22.80 14.29 -20.24
N ARG A 125 24.11 14.23 -19.98
CA ARG A 125 24.69 13.18 -19.12
C ARG A 125 24.28 13.32 -17.66
N THR A 126 24.16 14.57 -17.18
CA THR A 126 23.65 14.86 -15.84
C THR A 126 22.20 14.39 -15.71
N ILE A 127 21.34 14.77 -16.65
CA ILE A 127 19.93 14.36 -16.69
C ILE A 127 19.84 12.83 -16.61
N LEU A 128 20.59 12.12 -17.46
CA LEU A 128 20.58 10.65 -17.47
C LEU A 128 20.95 10.03 -16.11
N MET A 129 21.98 10.53 -15.44
CA MET A 129 22.39 10.02 -14.12
C MET A 129 21.33 10.29 -13.04
N PHE A 130 20.72 11.48 -13.04
CA PHE A 130 19.62 11.79 -12.14
C PHE A 130 18.39 10.93 -12.43
N ASP A 131 18.12 10.61 -13.70
CA ASP A 131 17.00 9.77 -14.10
C ASP A 131 17.22 8.32 -13.65
N TYR A 132 18.45 7.80 -13.71
CA TYR A 132 18.80 6.49 -13.13
C TYR A 132 18.57 6.43 -11.62
N VAL A 133 19.06 7.42 -10.88
CA VAL A 133 18.83 7.47 -9.42
C VAL A 133 17.34 7.61 -9.11
N SER A 134 16.62 8.45 -9.86
CA SER A 134 15.18 8.67 -9.71
C SER A 134 14.38 7.38 -9.91
N TYR A 135 14.71 6.61 -10.95
CA TYR A 135 14.10 5.31 -11.22
C TYR A 135 14.37 4.32 -10.07
N GLN A 136 15.64 4.15 -9.69
CA GLN A 136 16.03 3.18 -8.66
C GLN A 136 15.50 3.54 -7.26
N VAL A 137 15.41 4.83 -6.93
CA VAL A 137 14.78 5.29 -5.68
C VAL A 137 13.29 4.96 -5.69
N THR A 138 12.61 5.19 -6.81
CA THR A 138 11.18 4.85 -6.97
C THR A 138 10.95 3.35 -6.85
N GLU A 139 11.74 2.54 -7.56
CA GLU A 139 11.71 1.08 -7.49
C GLU A 139 11.92 0.58 -6.06
N LYS A 140 12.91 1.11 -5.35
CA LYS A 140 13.20 0.70 -3.96
C LYS A 140 12.09 1.13 -3.00
N TYR A 141 11.53 2.33 -3.15
CA TYR A 141 10.37 2.76 -2.37
C TYR A 141 9.17 1.84 -2.58
N GLN A 142 8.91 1.42 -3.83
CA GLN A 142 7.84 0.47 -4.14
C GLN A 142 8.10 -0.88 -3.45
N GLU A 143 9.32 -1.41 -3.51
CA GLU A 143 9.72 -2.63 -2.81
C GLU A 143 9.47 -2.54 -1.30
N LEU A 144 9.87 -1.43 -0.67
CA LEU A 144 9.70 -1.20 0.78
C LEU A 144 8.21 -1.09 1.16
N VAL A 145 7.42 -0.36 0.38
CA VAL A 145 5.97 -0.22 0.60
C VAL A 145 5.29 -1.58 0.47
N ILE A 146 5.59 -2.33 -0.59
CA ILE A 146 5.04 -3.68 -0.80
C ILE A 146 5.42 -4.58 0.38
N GLY A 147 6.69 -4.57 0.81
CA GLY A 147 7.14 -5.36 1.96
C GLY A 147 6.43 -5.03 3.27
N ASP A 148 6.15 -3.75 3.55
CA ASP A 148 5.40 -3.32 4.73
C ASP A 148 3.92 -3.69 4.66
N ILE A 149 3.32 -3.61 3.45
CA ILE A 149 1.97 -4.08 3.18
C ILE A 149 1.93 -5.59 3.40
N ASP A 150 2.87 -6.36 2.85
CA ASP A 150 2.94 -7.82 3.02
C ASP A 150 3.07 -8.23 4.48
N LYS A 151 3.86 -7.53 5.29
CA LYS A 151 3.95 -7.82 6.73
C LYS A 151 2.60 -7.59 7.42
N LYS A 152 1.91 -6.48 7.13
CA LYS A 152 0.62 -6.17 7.74
C LYS A 152 -0.49 -7.10 7.24
N PHE A 153 -0.58 -7.32 5.93
CA PHE A 153 -1.55 -8.23 5.31
C PHE A 153 -1.25 -9.69 5.64
N GLY A 154 0.01 -10.11 5.72
CA GLY A 154 0.40 -11.44 6.15
C GLY A 154 -0.08 -11.76 7.55
N VAL A 155 -0.01 -10.80 8.49
CA VAL A 155 -0.59 -10.94 9.84
C VAL A 155 -2.10 -11.04 9.77
N VAL A 156 -2.77 -10.15 9.03
CA VAL A 156 -4.24 -10.17 8.86
C VAL A 156 -4.70 -11.48 8.20
N LYS A 157 -3.99 -11.95 7.19
CA LYS A 157 -4.25 -13.19 6.45
C LYS A 157 -4.00 -14.42 7.31
N THR A 158 -2.93 -14.44 8.10
CA THR A 158 -2.65 -15.55 9.02
C THR A 158 -3.72 -15.62 10.12
N LEU A 159 -4.12 -14.47 10.65
CA LEU A 159 -5.07 -14.37 11.76
C LEU A 159 -6.53 -14.63 11.32
N LEU A 160 -6.97 -14.09 10.18
CA LEU A 160 -8.35 -14.25 9.69
C LEU A 160 -8.50 -15.37 8.66
N MET A 161 -7.52 -15.59 7.78
CA MET A 161 -7.67 -16.43 6.59
C MET A 161 -7.07 -17.84 6.76
N GLY A 162 -5.98 -17.99 7.53
CA GLY A 162 -5.28 -19.27 7.71
C GLY A 162 -6.15 -20.40 8.27
N LYS A 163 -7.21 -20.07 9.02
CA LYS A 163 -8.12 -21.04 9.64
C LYS A 163 -9.49 -21.17 8.96
N LEU A 164 -9.91 -20.18 8.15
CA LEU A 164 -11.27 -20.09 7.58
C LEU A 164 -11.34 -20.28 6.05
N PHE A 165 -10.23 -20.07 5.33
CA PHE A 165 -10.17 -20.12 3.86
C PHE A 165 -9.22 -21.17 3.29
N GLY A 166 -8.56 -21.96 4.14
CA GLY A 166 -7.60 -22.98 3.72
C GLY A 166 -8.23 -24.01 2.77
N GLY A 167 -7.94 -23.90 1.48
CA GLY A 167 -7.89 -24.98 0.48
C GLY A 167 -9.12 -25.86 0.25
N THR A 168 -10.26 -25.65 0.92
CA THR A 168 -11.46 -26.46 0.65
C THR A 168 -11.99 -26.15 -0.74
N LYS A 169 -12.00 -27.17 -1.62
CA LYS A 169 -12.65 -27.12 -2.94
C LYS A 169 -14.06 -26.53 -2.80
N ASN A 170 -14.50 -25.77 -3.79
CA ASN A 170 -15.79 -25.06 -3.79
C ASN A 170 -16.98 -25.98 -3.40
N ILE A 171 -16.88 -27.26 -3.77
CA ILE A 171 -17.88 -28.29 -3.43
C ILE A 171 -18.05 -28.52 -1.91
N TYR A 172 -16.99 -28.47 -1.11
CA TYR A 172 -17.09 -28.66 0.34
C TYR A 172 -17.77 -27.48 1.03
N LYS A 173 -17.53 -26.26 0.55
CA LYS A 173 -18.19 -25.05 1.05
C LYS A 173 -19.69 -25.12 0.81
N ILE A 174 -20.09 -25.50 -0.40
CA ILE A 174 -21.49 -25.67 -0.77
C ILE A 174 -22.13 -26.80 0.05
N LEU A 175 -21.48 -27.97 0.15
CA LEU A 175 -21.99 -29.12 0.91
C LEU A 175 -22.18 -28.78 2.39
N LEU A 176 -21.19 -28.15 3.04
CA LEU A 176 -21.27 -27.73 4.42
C LEU A 176 -22.41 -26.71 4.62
N MET A 177 -22.57 -25.76 3.70
CA MET A 177 -23.67 -24.79 3.77
C MET A 177 -25.04 -25.45 3.65
N ILE A 178 -25.20 -26.44 2.78
CA ILE A 178 -26.44 -27.21 2.65
C ILE A 178 -26.74 -27.94 3.97
N ILE A 179 -25.76 -28.61 4.57
CA ILE A 179 -25.94 -29.32 5.85
C ILE A 179 -26.37 -28.36 6.96
N LEU A 180 -25.73 -27.19 7.07
CA LEU A 180 -26.09 -26.19 8.08
C LEU A 180 -27.52 -25.63 7.86
N LEU A 181 -27.92 -25.38 6.61
CA LEU A 181 -29.25 -24.89 6.28
C LEU A 181 -30.33 -25.94 6.54
N VAL A 182 -30.11 -27.19 6.12
CA VAL A 182 -31.04 -28.31 6.41
C VAL A 182 -31.17 -28.52 7.91
N GLY A 183 -30.06 -28.51 8.65
CA GLY A 183 -30.08 -28.57 10.11
C GLY A 183 -30.87 -27.41 10.73
N SER A 184 -30.73 -26.19 10.19
CA SER A 184 -31.49 -25.01 10.64
C SER A 184 -32.99 -25.16 10.41
N CYS A 185 -33.40 -25.73 9.26
CA CYS A 185 -34.80 -26.03 8.98
C CYS A 185 -35.38 -27.08 9.94
N ILE A 186 -34.66 -28.19 10.15
CA ILE A 186 -35.08 -29.27 11.07
C ILE A 186 -35.24 -28.71 12.49
N LEU A 187 -34.26 -27.92 12.94
CA LEU A 187 -34.27 -27.33 14.28
C LEU A 187 -35.45 -26.36 14.46
N THR A 188 -35.70 -25.51 13.46
CA THR A 188 -36.84 -24.59 13.47
C THR A 188 -38.15 -25.35 13.61
N TYR A 189 -38.35 -26.38 12.78
CA TYR A 189 -39.55 -27.21 12.81
C TYR A 189 -39.75 -27.90 14.17
N TYR A 190 -38.70 -28.51 14.72
CA TYR A 190 -38.79 -29.19 16.02
C TYR A 190 -39.22 -28.24 17.13
N TYR A 191 -38.58 -27.07 17.25
CA TYR A 191 -38.88 -26.14 18.34
C TYR A 191 -40.22 -25.41 18.16
N HIS A 192 -40.58 -25.03 16.93
CA HIS A 192 -41.81 -24.30 16.67
C HIS A 192 -43.05 -25.19 16.64
N ALA A 193 -42.97 -26.38 16.04
CA ALA A 193 -44.13 -27.25 15.84
C ALA A 193 -44.32 -28.28 16.97
N ILE A 194 -43.23 -28.80 17.56
CA ILE A 194 -43.31 -29.88 18.56
C ILE A 194 -43.08 -29.34 19.98
N ALA A 195 -42.02 -28.56 20.20
CA ALA A 195 -41.66 -28.11 21.55
C ALA A 195 -42.44 -26.88 22.02
N GLY A 196 -42.99 -26.07 21.10
CA GLY A 196 -43.76 -24.86 21.42
C GLY A 196 -42.95 -23.79 22.19
N THR A 197 -41.62 -23.80 22.07
CA THR A 197 -40.72 -22.88 22.80
C THR A 197 -39.86 -22.07 21.83
N GLY A 198 -39.66 -20.79 22.14
CA GLY A 198 -39.15 -19.83 21.16
C GLY A 198 -37.71 -19.37 21.36
N ILE A 199 -37.04 -19.64 22.47
CA ILE A 199 -36.07 -18.63 22.96
C ILE A 199 -34.58 -18.94 22.72
N ILE A 200 -34.13 -20.19 22.54
CA ILE A 200 -32.67 -20.47 22.70
C ILE A 200 -31.92 -20.84 21.40
N PHE A 201 -32.54 -21.53 20.43
CA PHE A 201 -31.77 -22.15 19.33
C PHE A 201 -31.31 -21.20 18.21
N THR A 202 -31.88 -20.00 18.11
CA THR A 202 -31.67 -19.06 17.00
C THR A 202 -30.26 -18.48 16.94
N HIS A 203 -29.50 -18.54 18.04
CA HIS A 203 -28.09 -18.14 18.05
C HIS A 203 -27.22 -19.05 17.18
N LEU A 204 -27.63 -20.31 16.98
CA LEU A 204 -26.92 -21.24 16.10
C LEU A 204 -26.98 -20.80 14.63
N PHE A 205 -27.97 -19.98 14.26
CA PHE A 205 -28.13 -19.52 12.87
C PHE A 205 -27.11 -18.44 12.49
N TYR A 206 -26.44 -17.82 13.46
CA TYR A 206 -25.30 -16.95 13.17
C TYR A 206 -24.15 -17.69 12.50
N ILE A 207 -23.98 -18.99 12.77
CA ILE A 207 -22.93 -19.83 12.17
C ILE A 207 -23.05 -19.86 10.63
N PRO A 208 -24.15 -20.37 10.03
CA PRO A 208 -24.30 -20.37 8.58
C PRO A 208 -24.28 -18.96 7.97
N ILE A 209 -24.81 -17.94 8.67
CA ILE A 209 -24.78 -16.54 8.20
C ILE A 209 -23.35 -16.02 8.06
N ILE A 210 -22.53 -16.21 9.08
CA ILE A 210 -21.14 -15.78 9.09
C ILE A 210 -20.35 -16.55 8.02
N PHE A 211 -20.50 -17.88 7.95
CA PHE A 211 -19.82 -18.69 6.93
C PHE A 211 -20.21 -18.28 5.50
N ALA A 212 -21.50 -18.00 5.25
CA ALA A 212 -21.97 -17.55 3.95
C ALA A 212 -21.37 -16.20 3.56
N SER A 213 -21.33 -15.26 4.51
CA SER A 213 -20.74 -13.93 4.33
C SER A 213 -19.22 -14.00 4.13
N ILE A 214 -18.55 -14.94 4.80
CA ILE A 214 -17.12 -15.18 4.66
C ILE A 214 -16.80 -15.70 3.24
N TRP A 215 -17.49 -16.74 2.79
CA TRP A 215 -17.16 -17.36 1.50
C TRP A 215 -17.65 -16.54 0.31
N TRP A 216 -18.88 -16.04 0.35
CA TRP A 216 -19.52 -15.35 -0.78
C TRP A 216 -19.59 -13.82 -0.63
N GLY A 217 -18.99 -13.24 0.41
CA GLY A 217 -18.96 -11.78 0.59
C GLY A 217 -20.37 -11.21 0.76
N LYS A 218 -20.67 -10.10 0.10
CA LYS A 218 -22.02 -9.50 0.14
C LYS A 218 -23.13 -10.43 -0.36
N LYS A 219 -22.84 -11.35 -1.28
CA LYS A 219 -23.83 -12.32 -1.77
C LYS A 219 -24.28 -13.31 -0.69
N GLY A 220 -23.48 -13.46 0.38
CA GLY A 220 -23.83 -14.28 1.55
C GLY A 220 -25.05 -13.78 2.31
N ILE A 221 -25.45 -12.51 2.13
CA ILE A 221 -26.66 -11.94 2.78
C ILE A 221 -27.93 -12.73 2.43
N LEU A 222 -27.96 -13.40 1.28
CA LEU A 222 -29.10 -14.23 0.86
C LEU A 222 -29.39 -15.35 1.88
N VAL A 223 -28.35 -15.92 2.50
CA VAL A 223 -28.49 -16.92 3.56
C VAL A 223 -29.11 -16.31 4.82
N SER A 224 -28.71 -15.10 5.20
CA SER A 224 -29.31 -14.41 6.34
C SER A 224 -30.78 -14.03 6.13
N VAL A 225 -31.14 -13.59 4.93
CA VAL A 225 -32.53 -13.27 4.57
C VAL A 225 -33.38 -14.54 4.55
N PHE A 226 -32.85 -15.65 4.03
CA PHE A 226 -33.54 -16.93 4.04
C PHE A 226 -33.83 -17.41 5.47
N LEU A 227 -32.83 -17.40 6.35
CA LEU A 227 -33.01 -17.83 7.74
C LEU A 227 -33.92 -16.88 8.54
N ALA A 228 -33.88 -15.57 8.26
CA ALA A 228 -34.81 -14.60 8.82
C ALA A 228 -36.26 -14.89 8.40
N ALA A 229 -36.49 -15.14 7.11
CA ALA A 229 -37.81 -15.51 6.61
C ALA A 229 -38.29 -16.85 7.18
N LEU A 230 -37.40 -17.83 7.31
CA LEU A 230 -37.70 -19.14 7.88
C LEU A 230 -38.27 -19.03 9.30
N ILE A 231 -37.65 -18.22 10.17
CA ILE A 231 -38.15 -18.01 11.54
C ILE A 231 -39.52 -17.33 11.51
N LEU A 232 -39.66 -16.20 10.79
CA LEU A 232 -40.90 -15.43 10.78
C LEU A 232 -42.09 -16.24 10.23
N ILE A 233 -41.87 -17.01 9.16
CA ILE A 233 -42.89 -17.89 8.57
C ILE A 233 -43.24 -19.02 9.55
N SER A 234 -42.24 -19.62 10.20
CA SER A 234 -42.48 -20.71 11.15
C SER A 234 -43.26 -20.23 12.38
N HIS A 235 -42.93 -19.06 12.93
CA HIS A 235 -43.69 -18.44 14.03
C HIS A 235 -45.15 -18.21 13.63
N ALA A 236 -45.38 -17.62 12.45
CA ALA A 236 -46.72 -17.33 11.96
C ALA A 236 -47.60 -18.59 11.80
N LEU A 237 -47.00 -19.73 11.43
CA LEU A 237 -47.71 -20.98 11.20
C LEU A 237 -47.96 -21.77 12.49
N PHE A 238 -46.97 -21.88 13.37
CA PHE A 238 -46.98 -22.85 14.48
C PHE A 238 -47.12 -22.23 15.88
N LEU A 239 -46.71 -20.98 16.09
CA LEU A 239 -46.67 -20.35 17.43
C LEU A 239 -47.79 -19.32 17.64
N LYS A 240 -49.05 -19.76 17.49
CA LYS A 240 -50.23 -18.92 17.81
C LYS A 240 -50.37 -18.75 19.32
N GLY A 241 -49.79 -17.68 19.86
CA GLY A 241 -49.88 -17.33 21.28
C GLY A 241 -48.59 -16.79 21.92
N MET A 242 -47.46 -16.85 21.19
CA MET A 242 -46.17 -16.33 21.66
C MET A 242 -45.84 -14.95 21.10
N PRO A 243 -45.07 -14.11 21.83
CA PRO A 243 -44.68 -12.78 21.36
C PRO A 243 -43.93 -12.82 20.03
N PHE A 244 -44.47 -12.18 19.00
CA PHE A 244 -43.86 -12.12 17.66
C PHE A 244 -42.63 -11.18 17.62
N LEU A 245 -42.51 -10.27 18.59
CA LEU A 245 -41.46 -9.25 18.63
C LEU A 245 -40.05 -9.85 18.71
N ASP A 246 -39.88 -10.92 19.48
CA ASP A 246 -38.57 -11.55 19.69
C ASP A 246 -38.01 -12.14 18.38
N ASP A 247 -38.88 -12.68 17.53
CA ASP A 247 -38.50 -13.25 16.23
C ASP A 247 -38.24 -12.17 15.19
N ILE A 248 -38.96 -11.04 15.24
CA ILE A 248 -38.64 -9.86 14.44
C ILE A 248 -37.24 -9.35 14.76
N ILE A 249 -36.91 -9.18 16.05
CA ILE A 249 -35.60 -8.68 16.47
C ILE A 249 -34.49 -9.62 15.98
N ARG A 250 -34.68 -10.93 16.10
CA ARG A 250 -33.72 -11.94 15.62
C ARG A 250 -33.55 -11.95 14.10
N ALA A 251 -34.65 -11.90 13.37
CA ALA A 251 -34.63 -11.77 11.91
C ALA A 251 -33.87 -10.50 11.47
N PHE A 252 -34.08 -9.38 12.16
CA PHE A 252 -33.34 -8.15 11.93
C PHE A 252 -31.84 -8.32 12.23
N MET A 253 -31.49 -8.91 13.38
CA MET A 253 -30.08 -9.18 13.74
C MET A 253 -29.37 -10.08 12.72
N PHE A 254 -30.05 -11.08 12.16
CA PHE A 254 -29.48 -11.95 11.12
C PHE A 254 -29.07 -11.16 9.89
N VAL A 255 -29.97 -10.32 9.37
CA VAL A 255 -29.71 -9.51 8.19
C VAL A 255 -28.62 -8.47 8.47
N LEU A 256 -28.61 -7.86 9.67
CA LEU A 256 -27.57 -6.92 10.08
C LEU A 256 -26.19 -7.59 10.10
N ILE A 257 -26.05 -8.75 10.75
CA ILE A 257 -24.79 -9.48 10.85
C ILE A 257 -24.32 -9.94 9.46
N GLY A 258 -25.21 -10.52 8.66
CA GLY A 258 -24.90 -10.93 7.29
C GLY A 258 -24.44 -9.74 6.43
N GLY A 259 -25.09 -8.58 6.58
CA GLY A 259 -24.72 -7.35 5.89
C GLY A 259 -23.35 -6.81 6.29
N VAL A 260 -23.09 -6.66 7.59
CA VAL A 260 -21.82 -6.12 8.11
C VAL A 260 -20.66 -7.05 7.77
N VAL A 261 -20.79 -8.36 8.03
CA VAL A 261 -19.74 -9.34 7.75
C VAL A 261 -19.51 -9.49 6.24
N GLY A 262 -20.59 -9.48 5.44
CA GLY A 262 -20.49 -9.53 3.98
C GLY A 262 -19.80 -8.32 3.38
N TRP A 263 -20.09 -7.11 3.89
CA TRP A 263 -19.43 -5.87 3.47
C TRP A 263 -17.95 -5.86 3.85
N LEU A 264 -17.61 -6.29 5.06
CA LEU A 264 -16.23 -6.41 5.53
C LEU A 264 -15.42 -7.36 4.64
N MET A 265 -15.96 -8.54 4.31
CA MET A 265 -15.24 -9.50 3.48
C MET A 265 -15.04 -9.05 2.05
N ASP A 266 -16.00 -8.36 1.44
CA ASP A 266 -15.80 -7.75 0.11
C ASP A 266 -14.72 -6.67 0.15
N GLY A 267 -14.66 -5.88 1.24
CA GLY A 267 -13.59 -4.91 1.45
C GLY A 267 -12.21 -5.58 1.48
N ILE A 268 -12.07 -6.67 2.23
CA ILE A 268 -10.81 -7.42 2.31
C ILE A 268 -10.41 -7.98 0.94
N LYS A 269 -11.34 -8.59 0.19
CA LYS A 269 -11.08 -9.12 -1.15
C LYS A 269 -10.62 -8.03 -2.13
N LYS A 270 -11.26 -6.86 -2.12
CA LYS A 270 -10.85 -5.73 -2.96
C LYS A 270 -9.44 -5.25 -2.68
N VAL A 271 -9.05 -5.18 -1.40
CA VAL A 271 -7.68 -4.77 -1.05
C VAL A 271 -6.67 -5.84 -1.43
N GLU A 272 -7.02 -7.13 -1.31
CA GLU A 272 -6.18 -8.23 -1.80
C GLU A 272 -5.99 -8.18 -3.32
N ASP A 273 -7.04 -7.92 -4.09
CA ASP A 273 -6.95 -7.80 -5.56
C ASP A 273 -6.14 -6.57 -5.99
N LEU A 274 -6.36 -5.44 -5.31
CA LEU A 274 -5.55 -4.23 -5.51
C LEU A 274 -4.07 -4.52 -5.21
N TYR A 275 -3.80 -5.23 -4.11
CA TYR A 275 -2.45 -5.63 -3.73
C TYR A 275 -1.79 -6.50 -4.81
N LYS A 276 -2.49 -7.54 -5.30
CA LYS A 276 -1.98 -8.39 -6.39
C LYS A 276 -1.63 -7.61 -7.65
N THR A 277 -2.37 -6.54 -7.94
CA THR A 277 -2.12 -5.67 -9.10
C THR A 277 -0.84 -4.85 -8.95
N PHE A 278 -0.42 -4.52 -7.71
CA PHE A 278 0.83 -3.80 -7.45
C PHE A 278 2.06 -4.69 -7.34
N THR A 279 1.87 -6.00 -7.15
CA THR A 279 2.95 -7.00 -7.01
C THR A 279 3.20 -7.84 -8.27
N ALA A 280 2.32 -7.76 -9.27
CA ALA A 280 2.42 -8.48 -10.55
C ALA A 280 3.23 -7.66 -11.57
#